data_AF-A0A948AKZ5-F1
#
_entry.id   AF-A0A948AKZ5-F1
#
_cell.length_a   1.000
_cell.length_b   1.000
_cell.length_c   1.000
_cell.angle_alpha   90.00
_cell.angle_beta   90.00
_cell.angle_gamma   90.00
#
_symmetry.space_group_name_H-M   'P 1'
#
loop_
_entity.id
_entity.type
_entity.pdbx_description
1 polymer ?
#
loop_
_entity_poly.entity_id
_entity_poly.type
_entity_poly.pdbx_seq_one_letter_code
_entity_poly.pdbx_strand_id
1 'polypeptide(L)'
;MKAAWIAGYTNFFGHWWGRIRTLLVGVSPDGSGVPGKSGDEEPPLRAELFSSDQMAQHGVRLASTHRLAPGRVSEQLLSRLDANEGVLIETCERLKAVVAAKNRITPAGEWLLDNLYLVEEQIRTARHHLPKGYSRELPSLA
;
A
#
# COMPACT_ATOMS: atom_id res chain seq x y z
N MET A 1 4.17 -33.56 7.94
CA MET A 1 3.92 -32.45 8.89
C MET A 1 3.86 -31.17 8.09
N LYS A 2 2.64 -30.64 7.82
CA LYS A 2 2.40 -29.44 7.01
C LYS A 2 1.87 -28.34 7.93
N ALA A 3 2.49 -27.16 7.87
CA ALA A 3 2.17 -26.02 8.72
C ALA A 3 0.78 -25.45 8.38
N ALA A 4 -0.11 -25.49 9.36
CA ALA A 4 -1.50 -25.05 9.30
C ALA A 4 -1.64 -23.58 9.74
N TRP A 5 -1.02 -22.64 9.02
CA TRP A 5 -1.10 -21.20 9.34
C TRP A 5 -1.68 -20.31 8.21
N ILE A 6 -2.12 -20.88 7.09
CA ILE A 6 -2.66 -20.08 5.96
C ILE A 6 -4.21 -20.00 5.95
N ALA A 7 -4.92 -20.71 6.84
CA ALA A 7 -6.38 -20.83 6.78
C ALA A 7 -7.18 -19.74 7.53
N GLY A 8 -6.63 -18.53 7.71
CA GLY A 8 -7.28 -17.47 8.51
C GLY A 8 -7.64 -16.16 7.80
N TYR A 9 -7.03 -15.83 6.65
CA TYR A 9 -7.08 -14.46 6.09
C TYR A 9 -7.60 -14.35 4.65
N THR A 10 -8.16 -15.41 4.08
CA THR A 10 -8.59 -15.45 2.67
C THR A 10 -9.93 -14.77 2.38
N ASN A 11 -10.71 -14.37 3.39
CA ASN A 11 -12.05 -13.80 3.15
C ASN A 11 -12.14 -12.26 3.21
N PHE A 12 -11.10 -11.55 3.67
CA PHE A 12 -11.16 -10.09 3.80
C PHE A 12 -10.82 -9.37 2.48
N PHE A 13 -9.87 -9.91 1.71
CA PHE A 13 -9.46 -9.36 0.41
C PHE A 13 -10.55 -9.46 -0.68
N GLY A 14 -11.34 -10.55 -0.70
CA GLY A 14 -12.33 -10.78 -1.76
C GLY A 14 -13.53 -9.83 -1.72
N HIS A 15 -14.03 -9.51 -0.52
CA HIS A 15 -15.24 -8.71 -0.37
C HIS A 15 -14.99 -7.20 -0.56
N TRP A 16 -13.79 -6.72 -0.24
CA TRP A 16 -13.42 -5.31 -0.38
C TRP A 16 -12.93 -4.97 -1.80
N TRP A 17 -12.23 -5.89 -2.48
CA TRP A 17 -11.86 -5.75 -3.89
C TRP A 17 -13.10 -5.57 -4.80
N GLY A 18 -14.21 -6.23 -4.47
CA GLY A 18 -15.50 -6.06 -5.16
C GLY A 18 -16.11 -4.66 -5.04
N ARG A 19 -15.92 -3.96 -3.90
CA ARG A 19 -16.45 -2.60 -3.65
C ARG A 19 -15.60 -1.50 -4.29
N ILE A 20 -14.27 -1.64 -4.33
CA ILE A 20 -13.38 -0.72 -5.07
C ILE A 20 -13.74 -0.72 -6.56
N ARG A 21 -14.06 -1.89 -7.12
CA ARG A 21 -14.47 -2.01 -8.54
C ARG A 21 -15.79 -1.28 -8.83
N THR A 22 -16.71 -1.20 -7.87
CA THR A 22 -18.01 -0.55 -8.06
C THR A 22 -17.90 0.98 -8.00
N LEU A 23 -16.95 1.52 -7.22
CA LEU A 23 -16.73 2.97 -7.11
C LEU A 23 -15.96 3.57 -8.30
N LEU A 24 -15.25 2.75 -9.08
CA LEU A 24 -14.52 3.19 -10.27
C LEU A 24 -15.35 3.23 -11.58
N VAL A 25 -16.59 2.71 -11.58
CA VAL A 25 -17.44 2.60 -12.80
C VAL A 25 -18.67 3.54 -12.74
N GLY A 26 -18.91 4.22 -11.63
CA GLY A 26 -20.15 4.99 -11.42
C GLY A 26 -20.00 6.51 -11.47
N VAL A 27 -19.58 7.08 -12.60
CA VAL A 27 -19.86 8.51 -12.91
C VAL A 27 -20.47 8.58 -14.31
N SER A 28 -21.78 8.81 -14.37
CA SER A 28 -22.46 9.40 -15.53
C SER A 28 -22.88 10.83 -15.17
N PRO A 29 -22.79 11.79 -16.10
CA PRO A 29 -22.99 13.20 -15.79
C PRO A 29 -24.43 13.63 -16.05
N ASP A 30 -25.00 14.40 -15.14
CA ASP A 30 -25.96 15.45 -15.49
C ASP A 30 -25.94 16.58 -14.45
N GLY A 31 -26.01 17.83 -14.94
CA GLY A 31 -26.49 18.98 -14.16
C GLY A 31 -25.50 19.97 -13.52
N SER A 32 -24.83 20.77 -14.36
CA SER A 32 -24.53 22.22 -14.17
C SER A 32 -23.89 22.76 -12.87
N GLY A 33 -22.68 23.33 -12.98
CA GLY A 33 -22.19 24.37 -12.06
C GLY A 33 -20.68 24.64 -12.03
N VAL A 34 -20.26 25.71 -12.73
CA VAL A 34 -19.01 26.52 -12.57
C VAL A 34 -17.67 25.88 -13.01
N PRO A 35 -16.92 26.46 -13.99
CA PRO A 35 -15.57 26.00 -14.31
C PRO A 35 -14.57 26.66 -13.36
N GLY A 36 -14.46 26.12 -12.14
CA GLY A 36 -13.22 26.25 -11.38
C GLY A 36 -12.20 25.34 -12.05
N LYS A 37 -11.06 25.90 -12.50
CA LYS A 37 -9.92 25.12 -12.99
C LYS A 37 -9.36 24.27 -11.83
N SER A 38 -9.96 23.12 -11.56
CA SER A 38 -9.38 22.06 -10.73
C SER A 38 -8.40 21.27 -11.59
N GLY A 39 -7.20 21.10 -11.03
CA GLY A 39 -5.99 20.69 -11.71
C GLY A 39 -6.08 19.41 -12.52
N ASP A 40 -5.06 19.26 -13.38
CA ASP A 40 -4.71 18.04 -14.08
C ASP A 40 -5.15 16.81 -13.28
N GLU A 41 -6.26 16.19 -13.70
CA GLU A 41 -6.70 14.92 -13.14
C GLU A 41 -5.63 13.90 -13.51
N GLU A 42 -4.73 13.63 -12.57
CA GLU A 42 -3.79 12.53 -12.69
C GLU A 42 -4.61 11.28 -13.03
N PRO A 43 -4.33 10.63 -14.18
CA PRO A 43 -5.17 9.55 -14.65
C PRO A 43 -5.26 8.49 -13.54
N PRO A 44 -6.46 7.93 -13.30
CA PRO A 44 -6.63 6.98 -12.21
C PRO A 44 -5.56 5.89 -12.34
N LEU A 45 -4.85 5.62 -11.25
CA LEU A 45 -3.82 4.57 -11.18
C LEU A 45 -4.46 3.20 -11.47
N ARG A 46 -4.62 2.90 -12.76
CA ARG A 46 -5.25 1.70 -13.31
C ARG A 46 -4.16 0.78 -13.82
N ALA A 47 -3.40 0.22 -12.88
CA ALA A 47 -2.64 -0.98 -13.19
C ALA A 47 -3.60 -2.18 -13.26
N GLU A 48 -3.41 -3.06 -14.25
CA GLU A 48 -4.09 -4.35 -14.28
C GLU A 48 -3.69 -5.15 -13.03
N LEU A 49 -4.66 -5.78 -12.36
CA LEU A 49 -4.34 -6.71 -11.29
C LEU A 49 -4.03 -8.06 -11.89
N PHE A 50 -2.78 -8.45 -11.70
CA PHE A 50 -2.32 -9.76 -12.09
C PHE A 50 -2.97 -10.86 -11.26
N SER A 51 -3.39 -11.92 -11.96
CA SER A 51 -3.60 -13.24 -11.38
C SER A 51 -2.29 -13.76 -10.77
N SER A 52 -2.36 -14.86 -10.00
CA SER A 52 -1.16 -15.52 -9.45
C SER A 52 -0.12 -15.83 -10.54
N ASP A 53 -0.58 -16.34 -11.69
CA ASP A 53 0.30 -16.75 -12.79
C ASP A 53 0.88 -15.53 -13.51
N GLN A 54 0.07 -14.50 -13.73
CA GLN A 54 0.53 -13.24 -14.29
C GLN A 54 1.55 -12.56 -13.36
N MET A 55 1.35 -12.63 -12.04
CA MET A 55 2.26 -12.06 -11.05
C MET A 55 3.58 -12.82 -11.02
N ALA A 56 3.55 -14.15 -11.09
CA ALA A 56 4.75 -14.98 -11.17
C ALA A 56 5.57 -14.65 -12.42
N GLN A 57 4.91 -14.60 -13.59
CA GLN A 57 5.57 -14.23 -14.86
C GLN A 57 6.08 -12.78 -14.83
N HIS A 58 5.31 -11.86 -14.26
CA HIS A 58 5.74 -10.48 -14.08
C HIS A 58 6.96 -10.38 -13.16
N GLY A 59 7.00 -11.13 -12.06
CA GLY A 59 8.15 -11.20 -11.16
C GLY A 59 9.42 -11.63 -11.86
N VAL A 60 9.35 -12.65 -12.71
CA VAL A 60 10.51 -13.09 -13.54
C VAL A 60 10.95 -11.97 -14.49
N ARG A 61 10.02 -11.35 -15.21
CA ARG A 61 10.33 -10.24 -16.11
C ARG A 61 10.97 -9.07 -15.35
N LEU A 62 10.37 -8.65 -14.25
CA LEU A 62 10.86 -7.56 -13.41
C LEU A 62 12.26 -7.88 -12.84
N ALA A 63 12.50 -9.11 -12.39
CA ALA A 63 13.83 -9.49 -11.90
C ALA A 63 14.88 -9.40 -13.03
N SER A 64 14.53 -9.78 -14.26
CA SER A 64 15.44 -9.71 -15.41
C SER A 64 15.78 -8.29 -15.86
N THR A 65 14.93 -7.29 -15.55
CA THR A 65 15.21 -5.89 -15.90
C THR A 65 16.16 -5.19 -14.93
N HIS A 66 16.36 -5.73 -13.72
CA HIS A 66 17.18 -5.10 -12.70
C HIS A 66 18.57 -5.72 -12.63
N ARG A 67 19.59 -4.88 -12.42
CA ARG A 67 20.97 -5.30 -12.17
C ARG A 67 21.27 -5.14 -10.68
N LEU A 68 22.08 -6.04 -10.11
CA LEU A 68 22.54 -5.88 -8.73
C LEU A 68 23.67 -4.87 -8.65
N ALA A 69 23.63 -3.99 -7.65
CA ALA A 69 24.73 -3.08 -7.36
C ALA A 69 25.90 -3.85 -6.73
N PRO A 70 27.16 -3.51 -7.07
CA PRO A 70 28.32 -4.12 -6.43
C PRO A 70 28.48 -3.60 -4.99
N GLY A 71 28.77 -4.50 -4.06
CA GLY A 71 29.10 -4.16 -2.68
C GLY A 71 27.93 -4.30 -1.71
N ARG A 72 28.17 -3.88 -0.45
CA ARG A 72 27.16 -3.88 0.61
C ARG A 72 26.48 -2.53 0.67
N VAL A 73 25.16 -2.54 0.79
CA VAL A 73 24.37 -1.31 0.93
C VAL A 73 24.17 -0.95 2.39
N SER A 74 24.02 0.35 2.64
CA SER A 74 23.73 0.91 3.95
C SER A 74 22.50 0.26 4.56
N GLU A 75 22.56 0.01 5.86
CA GLU A 75 21.45 -0.52 6.65
C GLU A 75 20.35 0.54 6.80
N GLN A 76 19.44 0.59 5.84
CA GLN A 76 18.39 1.61 5.79
C GLN A 76 16.97 1.05 5.99
N LEU A 77 16.78 -0.27 5.94
CA LEU A 77 15.44 -0.85 5.94
C LEU A 77 14.66 -0.54 7.21
N LEU A 78 15.24 -0.81 8.38
CA LEU A 78 14.58 -0.58 9.66
C LEU A 78 14.41 0.92 9.95
N SER A 79 15.42 1.74 9.65
CA SER A 79 15.30 3.19 9.82
C SER A 79 14.25 3.79 8.88
N ARG A 80 14.11 3.25 7.67
CA ARG A 80 13.03 3.64 6.76
C ARG A 80 11.67 3.16 7.21
N LEU A 81 11.58 1.98 7.81
CA LEU A 81 10.36 1.48 8.41
C LEU A 81 9.92 2.39 9.58
N ASP A 82 10.84 2.79 10.44
CA ASP A 82 10.56 3.72 11.56
C ASP A 82 10.07 5.08 11.05
N ALA A 83 10.75 5.64 10.05
CA ALA A 83 10.34 6.90 9.47
C ALA A 83 9.01 6.78 8.67
N ASN A 84 8.70 5.62 8.08
CA ASN A 84 7.40 5.37 7.45
C ASN A 84 6.29 5.27 8.50
N GLU A 85 6.53 4.57 9.61
CA GLU A 85 5.59 4.49 10.75
C GLU A 85 5.24 5.88 11.26
N GLY A 86 6.24 6.76 11.45
CA GLY A 86 6.02 8.15 11.85
C GLY A 86 5.10 8.92 10.90
N VAL A 87 5.34 8.81 9.58
CA VAL A 87 4.49 9.45 8.56
C VAL A 87 3.06 8.90 8.58
N LEU A 88 2.89 7.59 8.75
CA LEU A 88 1.58 6.96 8.82
C LEU A 88 0.79 7.44 10.04
N ILE A 89 1.43 7.48 11.21
CA ILE A 89 0.82 7.97 12.45
C ILE A 89 0.41 9.44 12.28
N GLU A 90 1.30 10.31 11.81
CA GLU A 90 0.98 11.74 11.62
C GLU A 90 -0.19 11.92 10.65
N THR A 91 -0.19 11.17 9.55
CA THR A 91 -1.26 11.21 8.55
C THR A 91 -2.60 10.78 9.15
N CYS A 92 -2.62 9.68 9.91
CA CYS A 92 -3.81 9.20 10.59
C CYS A 92 -4.34 10.21 11.62
N GLU A 93 -3.48 10.84 12.41
CA GLU A 93 -3.90 11.89 13.36
C GLU A 93 -4.50 13.10 12.65
N ARG A 94 -3.89 13.53 11.54
CA ARG A 94 -4.44 14.62 10.73
C ARG A 94 -5.80 14.25 10.13
N LEU A 95 -5.95 13.03 9.62
CA LEU A 95 -7.23 12.54 9.06
C LEU A 95 -8.31 12.45 10.15
N LYS A 96 -7.98 11.95 11.35
CA LYS A 96 -8.92 11.92 12.49
C LYS A 96 -9.40 13.31 12.86
N ALA A 97 -8.52 14.32 12.85
CA ALA A 97 -8.91 15.70 13.12
C ALA A 97 -9.89 16.25 12.07
N VAL A 98 -9.69 15.94 10.79
CA VAL A 98 -10.59 16.33 9.70
C VAL A 98 -11.97 15.66 9.86
N VAL A 99 -11.99 14.36 10.19
CA VAL A 99 -13.24 13.62 10.45
C VAL A 99 -13.97 14.16 11.70
N ALA A 100 -13.24 14.47 12.77
CA ALA A 100 -13.82 15.07 13.98
C ALA A 100 -14.46 16.44 13.70
N ALA A 101 -13.88 17.22 12.79
CA ALA A 101 -14.46 18.46 12.28
C ALA A 101 -15.62 18.25 11.30
N LYS A 102 -16.08 17.01 11.08
CA LYS A 102 -17.14 16.61 10.12
C LYS A 102 -16.85 16.98 8.67
N ASN A 103 -15.57 17.14 8.33
CA ASN A 103 -15.15 17.39 6.96
C ASN A 103 -14.98 16.07 6.20
N ARG A 104 -15.18 16.13 4.88
CA ARG A 104 -14.97 14.96 4.01
C ARG A 104 -13.48 14.66 3.90
N ILE A 105 -13.14 13.38 3.97
CA ILE A 105 -11.81 12.86 3.65
C ILE A 105 -11.88 12.08 2.33
N THR A 106 -10.72 11.80 1.74
CA THR A 106 -10.65 10.99 0.52
C THR A 106 -10.94 9.52 0.84
N PRO A 107 -11.44 8.72 -0.12
CA PRO A 107 -11.66 7.29 0.09
C PRO A 107 -10.39 6.54 0.53
N ALA A 108 -9.21 6.99 0.08
CA ALA A 108 -7.93 6.43 0.52
C ALA A 108 -7.63 6.74 2.00
N GLY A 109 -8.01 7.93 2.47
CA GLY A 109 -7.90 8.32 3.88
C GLY A 109 -8.82 7.50 4.78
N GLU A 110 -10.06 7.23 4.33
CA GLU A 110 -11.00 6.37 5.06
C GLU A 110 -10.43 4.96 5.20
N TRP A 111 -9.96 4.37 4.10
CA TRP A 111 -9.35 3.04 4.13
C TRP A 111 -8.16 2.98 5.09
N LEU A 112 -7.28 3.99 5.06
CA LEU A 112 -6.11 4.00 5.93
C LEU A 112 -6.51 4.00 7.42
N LEU A 113 -7.51 4.80 7.79
CA LEU A 113 -8.02 4.83 9.17
C LEU A 113 -8.63 3.49 9.59
N ASP A 114 -9.41 2.85 8.71
CA ASP A 114 -10.04 1.55 8.98
C ASP A 114 -9.01 0.42 9.13
N ASN A 115 -7.84 0.54 8.49
CA ASN A 115 -6.85 -0.54 8.39
C ASN A 115 -5.55 -0.26 9.18
N LEU A 116 -5.47 0.83 9.93
CA LEU A 116 -4.26 1.22 10.65
C LEU A 116 -3.72 0.09 11.54
N TYR A 117 -4.60 -0.61 12.26
CA TYR A 117 -4.22 -1.73 13.14
C TYR A 117 -3.48 -2.85 12.39
N LEU A 118 -3.86 -3.13 11.14
CA LEU A 118 -3.24 -4.16 10.33
C LEU A 118 -1.83 -3.72 9.91
N VAL A 119 -1.68 -2.46 9.52
CA VAL A 119 -0.39 -1.87 9.14
C VAL A 119 0.57 -1.86 10.34
N GLU A 120 0.09 -1.46 11.52
CA GLU A 120 0.85 -1.52 12.77
C GLU A 120 1.34 -2.95 13.07
N GLU A 121 0.48 -3.96 12.88
CA GLU A 121 0.86 -5.35 13.06
C GLU A 121 1.91 -5.82 12.04
N GLN A 122 1.82 -5.38 10.78
CA GLN A 122 2.85 -5.68 9.78
C GLN A 122 4.18 -5.02 10.12
N ILE A 123 4.18 -3.78 10.63
CA ILE A 123 5.39 -3.10 11.09
C ILE A 123 6.02 -3.85 12.26
N ARG A 124 5.21 -4.28 13.24
CA ARG A 124 5.67 -5.07 14.40
C ARG A 124 6.28 -6.40 13.97
N THR A 125 5.61 -7.10 13.06
CA THR A 125 6.06 -8.38 12.48
C THR A 125 7.38 -8.21 11.74
N ALA A 126 7.50 -7.17 10.91
CA ALA A 126 8.74 -6.85 10.20
C ALA A 126 9.89 -6.59 11.18
N ARG A 127 9.68 -5.77 12.22
CA ARG A 127 10.70 -5.51 13.26
C ARG A 127 11.11 -6.78 14.02
N HIS A 128 10.16 -7.69 14.27
CA HIS A 128 10.43 -8.92 15.00
C HIS A 128 11.26 -9.92 14.18
N HIS A 129 10.96 -10.05 12.89
CA HIS A 129 11.60 -11.05 12.03
C HIS A 129 12.80 -10.53 11.24
N LEU A 130 13.00 -9.21 11.17
CA LEU A 130 14.15 -8.60 10.49
C LEU A 130 15.13 -8.09 11.55
N PRO A 131 16.13 -8.90 11.95
CA PRO A 131 17.12 -8.46 12.94
C PRO A 131 17.94 -7.29 12.41
N LYS A 132 18.53 -6.52 13.34
CA LYS A 132 19.51 -5.48 12.98
C LYS A 132 20.62 -6.08 12.11
N GLY A 133 21.01 -5.35 11.08
CA GLY A 133 22.00 -5.78 10.10
C GLY A 133 21.45 -6.65 8.96
N TYR A 134 20.25 -7.22 9.06
CA TYR A 134 19.70 -8.12 8.03
C TYR A 134 19.62 -7.46 6.65
N SER A 135 19.28 -6.17 6.60
CA SER A 135 19.23 -5.44 5.32
C SER A 135 20.57 -5.33 4.59
N ARG A 136 21.70 -5.52 5.28
CA ARG A 136 23.03 -5.57 4.65
C ARG A 136 23.29 -6.89 3.91
N GLU A 137 22.54 -7.93 4.25
CA GLU A 137 22.59 -9.24 3.60
C GLU A 137 21.70 -9.30 2.36
N LEU A 138 20.79 -8.33 2.20
CA LEU A 138 19.89 -8.28 1.05
C LEU A 138 20.62 -7.72 -0.19
N PRO A 139 20.43 -8.34 -1.36
CA PRO A 139 20.95 -7.81 -2.61
C PRO A 139 20.28 -6.47 -2.92
N SER A 140 21.09 -5.48 -3.33
CA SER A 140 20.59 -4.18 -3.75
C SER A 140 20.58 -4.04 -5.27
N LEU A 141 19.67 -3.25 -5.80
CA LEU A 141 19.58 -2.96 -7.23
C LEU A 141 20.43 -1.74 -7.59
N ALA A 142 21.06 -1.75 -8.76
CA ALA A 142 21.93 -0.70 -9.31
C ALA A 142 21.15 0.35 -10.10
#